data_AF-A0A950HHA6-F1
#
_entry.id   AF-A0A950HHA6-F1
#
_cell.length_a   1.000
_cell.length_b   1.000
_cell.length_c   1.000
_cell.angle_alpha   90.00
_cell.angle_beta   90.00
_cell.angle_gamma   90.00
#
_symmetry.space_group_name_H-M   'P 1'
#
loop_
_entity.id
_entity.type
_entity.pdbx_description
1 polymer ?
#
loop_
_entity_poly.entity_id
_entity_poly.type
_entity_poly.pdbx_seq_one_letter_code
_entity_poly.pdbx_strand_id
1 'polypeptide(L)'
;MASAVKIPRPRRIPVQVANGSRFDRRLAEILEHATEVFCEKGYAGASMRDLSRSSGMSLAGMYYYFESKERLLYLIQKHTFTTIVERLRERLEGVSHPEHRIRVFILNHLQYFLANQKAMKV
;
A
#
# COMPACT_ATOMS: atom_id res chain seq x y z
N MET A 1 -32.19 -7.35 -12.76
CA MET A 1 -31.59 -8.55 -12.13
C MET A 1 -30.30 -8.15 -11.45
N ALA A 2 -30.27 -8.19 -10.11
CA ALA A 2 -29.11 -7.81 -9.31
C ALA A 2 -28.04 -8.90 -9.43
N SER A 3 -27.08 -8.72 -10.34
CA SER A 3 -25.85 -9.51 -10.30
C SER A 3 -25.12 -9.13 -9.02
N ALA A 4 -25.16 -10.01 -8.01
CA ALA A 4 -24.46 -9.80 -6.76
C ALA A 4 -22.97 -9.62 -7.06
N VAL A 5 -22.46 -8.41 -6.85
CA VAL A 5 -21.04 -8.09 -7.01
C VAL A 5 -20.27 -8.96 -6.00
N LYS A 6 -19.75 -10.09 -6.46
CA LYS A 6 -18.95 -11.00 -5.63
C LYS A 6 -17.58 -10.38 -5.42
N ILE A 7 -17.37 -9.85 -4.22
CA ILE A 7 -16.08 -9.27 -3.85
C ILE A 7 -15.28 -10.33 -3.07
N PRO A 8 -14.06 -10.65 -3.53
CA PRO A 8 -13.25 -11.67 -2.87
C PRO A 8 -12.91 -11.27 -1.44
N ARG A 9 -12.59 -12.27 -0.59
CA ARG A 9 -12.16 -12.01 0.79
C ARG A 9 -10.93 -11.06 0.81
N PRO A 10 -10.81 -10.19 1.83
CA PRO A 10 -9.62 -9.37 1.98
C PRO A 10 -8.39 -10.26 2.10
N ARG A 11 -7.39 -10.01 1.25
CA ARG A 11 -6.07 -10.65 1.28
C ARG A 11 -5.03 -9.53 1.23
N ARG A 12 -3.99 -9.63 2.06
CA ARG A 12 -2.88 -8.66 2.12
C ARG A 12 -2.35 -8.40 0.71
N ILE A 13 -2.12 -7.13 0.40
CA ILE A 13 -1.59 -6.70 -0.89
C ILE A 13 -0.20 -6.14 -0.62
N PRO A 14 0.86 -6.89 -0.91
CA PRO A 14 2.21 -6.41 -0.68
C PRO A 14 2.53 -5.26 -1.63
N VAL A 15 3.47 -4.40 -1.23
CA VAL A 15 3.95 -3.31 -2.07
C VAL A 15 4.55 -3.90 -3.34
N GLN A 16 4.04 -3.46 -4.49
CA GLN A 16 4.52 -3.88 -5.80
C GLN A 16 5.41 -2.80 -6.42
N VAL A 17 6.43 -3.27 -7.12
CA VAL A 17 7.57 -2.51 -7.65
C VAL A 17 7.90 -3.05 -9.04
N ALA A 18 8.43 -2.19 -9.91
CA ALA A 18 8.14 -2.25 -11.34
C ALA A 18 8.67 -3.47 -12.10
N ASN A 19 9.69 -4.22 -11.65
CA ASN A 19 10.31 -5.26 -12.51
C ASN A 19 10.87 -6.51 -11.81
N GLY A 20 10.51 -6.80 -10.55
CA GLY A 20 10.91 -8.03 -9.86
C GLY A 20 12.42 -8.24 -9.69
N SER A 21 13.23 -7.21 -10.02
CA SER A 21 14.68 -7.25 -9.88
C SER A 21 15.09 -7.39 -8.40
N ARG A 22 16.35 -7.74 -8.14
CA ARG A 22 16.85 -7.76 -6.75
C ARG A 22 16.72 -6.39 -6.09
N PHE A 23 16.92 -5.32 -6.85
CA PHE A 23 16.74 -3.95 -6.39
C PHE A 23 15.28 -3.69 -6.00
N ASP A 24 14.34 -4.06 -6.87
CA ASP A 24 12.91 -3.88 -6.63
C ASP A 24 12.46 -4.67 -5.38
N ARG A 25 12.84 -5.95 -5.26
CA ARG A 25 12.50 -6.74 -4.07
C ARG A 25 12.99 -6.10 -2.78
N ARG A 26 14.21 -5.55 -2.80
CA ARG A 26 14.77 -4.84 -1.65
C ARG A 26 14.01 -3.54 -1.36
N LEU A 27 13.61 -2.82 -2.40
CA LEU A 27 12.78 -1.61 -2.29
C LEU A 27 11.43 -1.94 -1.62
N ALA A 28 10.78 -3.03 -2.04
CA ALA A 28 9.52 -3.50 -1.45
C ALA A 28 9.68 -3.87 0.03
N GLU A 29 10.72 -4.64 0.38
CA GLU A 29 11.04 -4.97 1.78
C GLU A 29 11.18 -3.71 2.65
N ILE A 30 11.93 -2.70 2.18
CA ILE A 30 12.12 -1.46 2.94
C ILE A 30 10.80 -0.70 3.12
N LEU A 31 9.94 -0.66 2.10
CA LEU A 31 8.63 -0.01 2.18
C LEU A 31 7.68 -0.74 3.12
N GLU A 32 7.78 -2.06 3.25
CA GLU A 32 7.06 -2.81 4.27
C GLU A 32 7.53 -2.43 5.68
N HIS A 33 8.83 -2.44 5.94
CA HIS A 33 9.38 -2.01 7.24
C HIS A 33 9.02 -0.56 7.57
N ALA A 34 9.08 0.34 6.58
CA ALA A 34 8.68 1.73 6.74
C ALA A 34 7.20 1.85 7.14
N THR A 35 6.33 1.05 6.51
CA THR A 35 4.89 1.00 6.82
C THR A 35 4.66 0.59 8.27
N GLU A 36 5.41 -0.41 8.78
CA GLU A 36 5.30 -0.86 10.17
C GLU A 36 5.77 0.22 11.15
N VAL A 37 6.96 0.80 10.90
CA VAL A 37 7.51 1.84 11.75
C VAL A 37 6.59 3.07 11.81
N PHE A 38 6.05 3.51 10.67
CA PHE A 38 5.11 4.62 10.63
C PHE A 38 3.79 4.29 11.32
N CYS A 39 3.26 3.06 11.16
CA CYS A 39 2.04 2.64 11.83
C CYS A 39 2.21 2.57 13.36
N GLU A 40 3.40 2.19 13.86
CA GLU A 40 3.65 2.04 15.29
C GLU A 40 3.99 3.37 15.98
N LYS A 41 4.80 4.21 15.34
CA LYS A 41 5.34 5.44 15.95
C LYS A 41 4.64 6.72 15.48
N GLY A 42 3.79 6.62 14.48
CA GLY A 42 3.31 7.77 13.71
C GLY A 42 4.41 8.35 12.82
N TYR A 43 4.01 8.98 11.71
CA TYR A 43 4.94 9.59 10.76
C TYR A 43 5.90 10.60 11.39
N ALA A 44 5.40 11.48 12.27
CA ALA A 44 6.20 12.51 12.92
C ALA A 44 7.27 11.90 13.86
N GLY A 45 6.90 10.86 14.61
CA GLY A 45 7.77 10.20 15.59
C GLY A 45 8.76 9.19 14.99
N ALA A 46 8.60 8.81 13.72
CA ALA A 46 9.52 7.92 13.03
C ALA A 46 10.74 8.65 12.44
N SER A 47 11.88 7.95 12.38
CA SER A 47 13.13 8.45 11.79
C SER A 47 13.81 7.41 10.89
N MET A 48 14.70 7.85 10.00
CA MET A 48 15.52 6.94 9.17
C MET A 48 16.35 5.94 10.00
N ARG A 49 16.71 6.28 11.25
CA ARG A 49 17.39 5.36 12.16
C ARG A 49 16.48 4.26 12.68
N ASP A 50 15.21 4.56 12.92
CA ASP A 50 14.21 3.55 13.29
C ASP A 50 14.01 2.55 12.18
N LEU A 51 13.91 3.05 10.94
CA LEU A 51 13.79 2.20 9.76
C LEU A 51 15.03 1.32 9.57
N SER A 52 16.23 1.89 9.70
CA SER A 52 17.50 1.14 9.66
C SER A 52 17.51 -0.01 10.66
N ARG A 53 17.05 0.24 11.90
CA ARG A 53 16.94 -0.79 12.93
C ARG A 53 15.89 -1.85 12.59
N SER A 54 14.73 -1.43 12.07
CA SER A 54 13.64 -2.34 11.71
C SER A 54 13.99 -3.26 10.55
N SER A 55 14.64 -2.75 9.50
CA SER A 55 14.97 -3.54 8.31
C SER A 55 16.31 -4.28 8.38
N GLY A 56 17.11 -4.03 9.42
CA GLY A 56 18.47 -4.56 9.55
C GLY A 56 19.48 -3.98 8.54
N MET A 57 19.10 -2.95 7.77
CA MET A 57 20.01 -2.25 6.87
C MET A 57 20.79 -1.17 7.59
N SER A 58 22.03 -0.91 7.17
CA SER A 58 22.78 0.25 7.65
C SER A 58 22.08 1.56 7.24
N LEU A 59 22.27 2.62 8.02
CA LEU A 59 21.70 3.93 7.72
C LEU A 59 22.20 4.47 6.37
N ALA A 60 23.50 4.32 6.07
CA ALA A 60 24.06 4.65 4.76
C ALA A 60 23.42 3.82 3.63
N GLY A 61 23.19 2.53 3.88
CA GLY A 61 22.49 1.64 2.96
C GLY A 61 21.04 2.06 2.72
N MET A 62 20.35 2.66 3.69
CA MET A 62 19.01 3.23 3.47
C MET A 62 19.05 4.46 2.57
N TYR A 63 19.98 5.38 2.81
CA TYR A 63 20.12 6.60 2.01
C TYR A 63 20.51 6.33 0.56
N TYR A 64 21.08 5.16 0.27
CA TYR A 64 21.27 4.70 -1.11
C TYR A 64 19.93 4.46 -1.86
N TYR A 65 18.87 4.02 -1.17
CA TYR A 65 17.56 3.78 -1.78
C TYR A 65 16.60 4.96 -1.64
N PHE A 66 16.67 5.69 -0.53
CA PHE A 66 15.70 6.75 -0.21
C PHE A 66 16.38 7.95 0.43
N GLU A 67 16.12 9.12 -0.15
CA GLU A 67 16.66 10.39 0.32
C GLU A 67 16.09 10.81 1.69
N SER A 68 14.86 10.39 2.01
CA SER A 68 14.16 10.83 3.22
C SER A 68 12.99 9.93 3.64
N LYS A 69 12.46 10.15 4.85
CA LYS A 69 11.25 9.46 5.34
C LYS A 69 9.99 9.95 4.62
N GLU A 70 9.99 11.19 4.15
CA GLU A 70 8.94 11.81 3.33
C GLU A 70 8.83 11.04 2.00
N ARG A 71 9.96 10.66 1.40
CA ARG A 71 9.98 9.89 0.15
C ARG A 71 9.38 8.50 0.34
N LEU A 72 9.69 7.86 1.46
CA LEU A 72 9.11 6.57 1.83
C LEU A 72 7.59 6.67 2.02
N LEU A 73 7.13 7.67 2.78
CA LEU A 73 5.71 7.95 2.96
C LEU A 73 4.99 8.14 1.62
N TYR A 74 5.55 8.98 0.74
CA TYR A 74 5.01 9.22 -0.59
C TYR A 74 4.87 7.92 -1.39
N LEU A 75 5.86 7.03 -1.36
CA LEU A 75 5.81 5.77 -2.09
C LEU A 75 4.78 4.79 -1.51
N ILE A 76 4.64 4.72 -0.19
CA ILE A 76 3.60 3.92 0.49
C ILE A 76 2.21 4.42 0.09
N GLN A 77 1.97 5.74 0.15
CA GLN A 77 0.69 6.34 -0.22
C GLN A 77 0.41 6.17 -1.72
N LYS A 78 1.42 6.41 -2.57
CA LYS A 78 1.30 6.20 -4.01
C LYS A 78 0.89 4.77 -4.32
N HIS A 79 1.59 3.77 -3.77
CA HIS A 79 1.24 2.37 -3.96
C HIS A 79 -0.20 2.09 -3.50
N THR A 80 -0.58 2.62 -2.34
CA THR A 80 -1.92 2.44 -1.78
C THR A 80 -3.01 2.98 -2.68
N PHE A 81 -2.91 4.24 -3.09
CA PHE A 81 -3.94 4.86 -3.94
C PHE A 81 -3.96 4.31 -5.35
N THR A 82 -2.80 4.04 -5.94
CA THR A 82 -2.71 3.39 -7.26
C THR A 82 -3.41 2.03 -7.23
N THR A 83 -3.13 1.19 -6.23
CA THR A 83 -3.76 -0.13 -6.10
C THR A 83 -5.27 -0.05 -5.92
N ILE A 84 -5.77 0.89 -5.11
CA ILE A 84 -7.20 1.09 -4.90
C ILE A 84 -7.88 1.49 -6.21
N VAL A 85 -7.29 2.45 -6.96
CA VAL A 85 -7.86 2.99 -8.19
C VAL A 85 -7.83 1.98 -9.33
N GLU A 86 -6.73 1.25 -9.51
CA GLU A 86 -6.61 0.23 -10.56
C GLU A 86 -7.61 -0.89 -10.35
N ARG A 87 -7.72 -1.43 -9.14
CA ARG A 87 -8.73 -2.45 -8.81
C ARG A 87 -10.15 -1.94 -8.93
N LEU A 88 -10.39 -0.67 -8.61
CA LEU A 88 -11.69 -0.06 -8.81
C LEU A 88 -12.04 0.01 -10.30
N ARG A 89 -11.11 0.42 -11.15
CA ARG A 89 -11.32 0.47 -12.61
C ARG A 89 -11.68 -0.90 -13.15
N GLU A 90 -10.90 -1.93 -12.82
CA GLU A 90 -11.16 -3.31 -13.22
C GLU A 90 -12.54 -3.79 -12.77
N ARG A 91 -12.94 -3.51 -11.53
CA ARG A 91 -14.23 -3.95 -10.99
C ARG A 91 -15.44 -3.19 -11.53
N LEU A 92 -15.23 -1.99 -12.06
CA LEU A 92 -16.27 -1.19 -12.68
C LEU A 92 -16.46 -1.52 -14.16
N GLU A 93 -15.58 -2.33 -14.76
CA GLU A 93 -15.76 -2.83 -16.12
C GLU A 93 -17.09 -3.58 -16.24
N GLY A 94 -17.91 -3.19 -17.22
CA GLY A 94 -19.23 -3.77 -17.44
C GLY A 94 -20.31 -3.39 -16.42
N VAL A 95 -20.01 -2.56 -15.41
CA VAL A 95 -21.00 -2.13 -14.40
C VAL A 95 -21.65 -0.81 -14.80
N SER A 96 -22.87 -0.86 -15.32
CA SER A 96 -23.61 0.31 -15.82
C SER A 96 -24.51 1.00 -14.79
N HIS A 97 -25.18 0.24 -13.91
CA HIS A 97 -26.17 0.80 -12.98
C HIS A 97 -25.51 1.63 -11.86
N PRO A 98 -25.87 2.92 -11.65
CA PRO A 98 -25.19 3.80 -10.70
C PRO A 98 -25.10 3.28 -9.26
N GLU A 99 -26.19 2.71 -8.73
CA GLU A 99 -26.19 2.13 -7.38
C GLU A 99 -25.15 1.01 -7.24
N HIS A 100 -25.03 0.16 -8.27
CA HIS A 100 -24.03 -0.92 -8.29
C HIS A 100 -22.61 -0.37 -8.35
N ARG A 101 -22.37 0.71 -9.10
CA ARG A 101 -21.06 1.36 -9.17
C ARG A 101 -20.63 1.91 -7.80
N ILE A 102 -21.55 2.53 -7.06
CA ILE A 102 -21.30 3.00 -5.69
C ILE A 102 -21.04 1.81 -4.76
N ARG A 103 -21.83 0.74 -4.85
CA ARG A 103 -21.61 -0.48 -4.06
C ARG A 103 -20.23 -1.10 -4.31
N VAL A 104 -19.81 -1.18 -5.57
CA VAL A 104 -18.45 -1.63 -5.97
C VAL A 104 -17.38 -0.72 -5.37
N PHE A 105 -17.56 0.60 -5.46
CA PHE A 105 -16.64 1.58 -4.89
C PHE A 105 -16.45 1.36 -3.40
N ILE A 106 -17.54 1.31 -2.63
CA ILE A 106 -17.49 1.15 -1.16
C ILE A 106 -16.77 -0.15 -0.79
N LEU A 107 -17.17 -1.27 -1.40
CA LEU A 107 -16.63 -2.57 -1.06
C LEU A 107 -15.18 -2.75 -1.51
N ASN A 108 -14.75 -2.10 -2.60
CA ASN A 108 -13.34 -2.05 -3.01
C ASN A 108 -12.46 -1.38 -1.93
N HIS A 109 -12.92 -0.23 -1.42
CA HIS A 109 -12.20 0.51 -0.37
C HIS A 109 -12.16 -0.28 0.94
N LEU A 110 -13.30 -0.83 1.37
CA LEU A 110 -13.37 -1.64 2.59
C LEU A 110 -12.50 -2.89 2.50
N GLN A 111 -12.49 -3.58 1.36
CA GLN A 111 -11.65 -4.76 1.19
C GLN A 111 -10.15 -4.40 1.25
N TYR A 112 -9.73 -3.30 0.60
CA TYR A 112 -8.35 -2.85 0.69
C TYR A 112 -7.96 -2.49 2.13
N PHE A 113 -8.82 -1.74 2.82
CA PHE A 113 -8.60 -1.35 4.21
C PHE A 113 -8.43 -2.55 5.14
N LEU A 114 -9.35 -3.51 5.07
CA LEU A 114 -9.31 -4.72 5.90
C LEU A 114 -8.09 -5.60 5.58
N ALA A 115 -7.59 -5.57 4.35
CA ALA A 115 -6.41 -6.30 3.94
C ALA A 115 -5.08 -5.65 4.36
N ASN A 116 -5.05 -4.31 4.50
CA ASN A 116 -3.82 -3.53 4.65
C ASN A 116 -3.93 -2.47 5.76
N GLN A 117 -4.54 -2.81 6.89
CA GLN A 117 -4.88 -1.87 7.96
C GLN A 117 -3.68 -1.03 8.44
N LYS A 118 -2.45 -1.60 8.46
CA LYS A 118 -1.24 -0.85 8.83
C LYS A 118 -0.96 0.29 7.84
N ALA A 119 -0.97 0.02 6.54
CA ALA A 119 -0.71 1.02 5.49
C ALA A 119 -1.74 2.16 5.47
N MET A 120 -2.97 1.91 5.95
CA MET A 120 -4.02 2.92 6.07
C MET A 120 -3.88 3.82 7.30
N LYS A 121 -3.02 3.46 8.26
CA LYS A 121 -2.75 4.24 9.48
C LYS A 121 -1.47 5.08 9.38
N VAL A 122 -0.81 5.05 8.23
CA VAL A 122 0.45 5.74 7.94
C VAL A 122 0.21 7.18 7.49
#